data_AF-A0A7C8KX08-F1
#
_entry.id   AF-A0A7C8KX08-F1
#
_cell.length_a   1.000
_cell.length_b   1.000
_cell.length_c   1.000
_cell.angle_alpha   90.00
_cell.angle_beta   90.00
_cell.angle_gamma   90.00
#
_symmetry.space_group_name_H-M   'P 1'
#
loop_
_entity.id
_entity.type
_entity.pdbx_description
1 polymer ?
#
loop_
_entity_poly.entity_id
_entity_poly.type
_entity_poly.pdbx_seq_one_letter_code
_entity_poly.pdbx_strand_id
1 'polypeptide(L)'
;MNMLKKESGFTLIEMLIVLAVISLLLILFIPNLSEKNQSIQSKGCDALIALAENQLLAYQLEGNSTITSADDLKSAGYLKSTECANGTMQLVYTPDGEALFSTEPKT
;
A
#
# COMPACT_ATOMS: atom_id res chain seq x y z
N MET A 1 23.73 -28.01 55.02
CA MET A 1 24.58 -28.23 53.85
C MET A 1 23.78 -27.79 52.63
N ASN A 2 23.92 -26.53 52.19
CA ASN A 2 23.15 -26.02 51.07
C ASN A 2 23.99 -26.15 49.78
N MET A 3 23.58 -27.07 48.91
CA MET A 3 24.11 -27.19 47.56
C MET A 3 23.67 -25.98 46.73
N LEU A 4 24.61 -25.11 46.36
CA LEU A 4 24.39 -24.09 45.33
C LEU A 4 24.27 -24.81 43.98
N LYS A 5 23.07 -24.77 43.38
CA LYS A 5 22.84 -25.22 42.01
C LYS A 5 23.53 -24.24 41.05
N LYS A 6 24.28 -24.78 40.10
CA LYS A 6 25.00 -24.02 39.08
C LYS A 6 24.05 -23.79 37.90
N GLU A 7 23.48 -22.60 37.78
CA GLU A 7 22.69 -22.18 36.62
C GLU A 7 23.67 -21.93 35.45
N SER A 8 23.74 -22.86 34.51
CA SER A 8 24.58 -22.78 33.32
C SER A 8 23.71 -22.44 32.10
N GLY A 9 23.95 -21.27 31.50
CA GLY A 9 23.41 -20.90 30.18
C GLY A 9 22.61 -19.60 30.18
N PHE A 10 23.32 -18.47 30.32
CA PHE A 10 22.90 -17.17 29.79
C PHE A 10 24.09 -16.20 29.87
N THR A 11 25.12 -16.44 29.07
CA THR A 11 26.29 -15.54 29.06
C THR A 11 26.00 -14.32 28.18
N LEU A 12 26.67 -13.19 28.45
CA LEU A 12 26.58 -12.02 27.56
C LEU A 12 26.98 -12.35 26.12
N ILE A 13 27.97 -13.24 25.94
CA ILE A 13 28.43 -13.70 24.63
C ILE A 13 27.30 -14.40 23.87
N GLU A 14 26.48 -15.18 24.55
CA GLU A 14 25.33 -15.88 23.96
C GLU A 14 24.29 -14.90 23.42
N MET A 15 23.98 -13.84 24.18
CA MET A 15 23.09 -12.77 23.72
C MET A 15 23.69 -11.97 22.56
N LEU A 16 25.02 -11.76 22.53
CA LEU A 16 25.69 -11.09 21.41
C LEU A 16 25.58 -11.89 20.10
N ILE A 17 25.79 -13.21 20.16
CA ILE A 17 25.67 -14.07 18.98
C ILE A 17 24.21 -14.09 18.49
N VAL A 18 23.24 -14.18 19.40
CA VAL A 18 21.81 -14.14 19.04
C VAL A 18 21.44 -12.84 18.33
N LEU A 19 21.85 -11.69 18.86
CA LEU A 19 21.59 -10.38 18.23
C LEU A 19 22.28 -10.26 16.87
N ALA A 20 23.49 -10.82 16.71
CA ALA A 20 24.20 -10.83 15.44
C ALA A 20 23.49 -11.70 14.38
N VAL A 21 22.92 -12.84 14.77
CA VAL A 21 22.14 -13.68 13.84
C VAL A 21 20.83 -12.99 13.46
N ILE A 22 20.11 -12.39 14.43
CA ILE A 22 18.85 -11.67 14.15
C ILE A 22 19.10 -10.50 13.20
N SER A 23 20.17 -9.72 13.40
CA SER A 23 20.47 -8.58 12.53
C SER A 23 20.75 -9.00 11.08
N LEU A 24 21.50 -10.09 10.88
CA LEU A 24 21.74 -10.67 9.56
C LEU A 24 20.43 -11.09 8.88
N LEU A 25 19.53 -11.76 9.62
CA LEU A 25 18.23 -12.16 9.10
C LEU A 25 17.36 -10.96 8.72
N LEU A 26 17.36 -9.89 9.53
CA LEU A 26 16.61 -8.66 9.24
C LEU A 26 17.10 -8.00 7.94
N ILE A 27 18.42 -7.93 7.72
CA ILE A 27 19.00 -7.34 6.50
C ILE A 27 18.54 -8.10 5.25
N LEU A 28 18.41 -9.44 5.32
CA LEU A 28 17.93 -10.24 4.19
C LEU A 28 16.40 -10.13 4.00
N PHE A 29 15.65 -9.91 5.09
CA PHE A 29 14.19 -9.87 5.07
C PHE A 29 13.62 -8.51 4.62
N ILE A 30 14.22 -7.40 5.06
CA ILE A 30 13.79 -6.04 4.75
C ILE A 30 13.64 -5.76 3.23
N PRO A 31 14.60 -6.09 2.34
CA PRO A 31 14.45 -5.81 0.91
C PRO A 31 13.24 -6.54 0.31
N ASN A 32 13.08 -7.81 0.65
CA ASN A 32 11.95 -8.63 0.20
C ASN A 32 10.60 -8.12 0.70
N LEU A 33 10.55 -7.56 1.92
CA LEU A 33 9.33 -6.95 2.46
C LEU A 33 8.99 -5.63 1.78
N SER A 34 9.99 -4.78 1.54
CA SER A 34 9.82 -3.49 0.87
C SER A 34 9.27 -3.65 -0.55
N GLU A 35 9.83 -4.57 -1.34
CA GLU A 35 9.37 -4.84 -2.71
C GLU A 35 7.93 -5.36 -2.74
N LYS A 36 7.58 -6.28 -1.82
CA LYS A 36 6.20 -6.77 -1.69
C LYS A 36 5.24 -5.66 -1.34
N ASN A 37 5.62 -4.77 -0.43
CA ASN A 37 4.79 -3.62 -0.06
C ASN A 37 4.56 -2.69 -1.26
N GLN A 38 5.61 -2.35 -2.03
CA GLN A 38 5.47 -1.53 -3.24
C GLN A 38 4.55 -2.18 -4.28
N SER A 39 4.69 -3.49 -4.51
CA SER A 39 3.82 -4.23 -5.43
C SER A 39 2.35 -4.24 -4.96
N ILE A 40 2.10 -4.36 -3.65
CA ILE A 40 0.73 -4.29 -3.10
C ILE A 40 0.14 -2.90 -3.33
N GLN A 41 0.91 -1.83 -3.11
CA GLN A 41 0.44 -0.47 -3.33
C GLN A 41 0.12 -0.20 -4.81
N SER A 42 0.99 -0.63 -5.74
CA SER A 42 0.73 -0.51 -7.18
C SER A 42 -0.54 -1.27 -7.58
N LYS A 43 -0.70 -2.53 -7.15
CA LYS A 43 -1.93 -3.29 -7.43
C LYS A 43 -3.17 -2.65 -6.83
N GLY A 44 -3.05 -2.00 -5.68
CA GLY A 44 -4.13 -1.23 -5.07
C GLY A 44 -4.53 -0.02 -5.92
N CYS A 45 -3.56 0.68 -6.50
CA CYS A 45 -3.80 1.77 -7.44
C CYS A 45 -4.46 1.27 -8.74
N ASP A 46 -3.99 0.16 -9.30
CA ASP A 46 -4.60 -0.45 -10.49
C ASP A 46 -6.07 -0.85 -10.23
N ALA A 47 -6.35 -1.41 -9.05
CA ALA A 47 -7.70 -1.75 -8.64
C ALA A 47 -8.59 -0.50 -8.45
N LEU A 48 -8.03 0.61 -7.98
CA LEU A 48 -8.74 1.88 -7.86
C LEU A 48 -9.11 2.46 -9.23
N ILE A 49 -8.20 2.39 -10.21
CA ILE A 49 -8.45 2.79 -11.59
C ILE A 49 -9.61 1.97 -12.18
N ALA A 50 -9.53 0.65 -12.09
CA ALA A 50 -10.58 -0.24 -12.59
C ALA A 50 -11.93 0.01 -11.88
N LEU A 51 -11.92 0.28 -10.57
CA LEU A 51 -13.13 0.66 -9.85
C LEU A 51 -13.70 1.97 -10.40
N ALA A 52 -12.87 2.99 -10.57
CA ALA A 52 -13.30 4.29 -11.07
C ALA A 52 -13.91 4.23 -12.48
N GLU A 53 -13.36 3.42 -13.37
CA GLU A 53 -13.93 3.17 -14.70
C GLU A 53 -15.33 2.57 -14.62
N ASN A 54 -15.50 1.53 -13.79
CA ASN A 54 -16.81 0.92 -13.57
C ASN A 54 -17.82 1.90 -12.96
N GLN A 55 -17.36 2.73 -12.03
CA GLN A 55 -18.20 3.73 -11.38
C GLN A 55 -18.57 4.90 -12.30
N LEU A 56 -17.67 5.29 -13.21
CA LEU A 56 -17.99 6.26 -14.25
C LEU A 56 -19.08 5.74 -15.19
N LEU A 57 -19.00 4.47 -15.59
CA LEU A 57 -20.05 3.85 -16.40
C LEU A 57 -21.39 3.83 -15.66
N ALA A 58 -21.40 3.46 -14.38
CA ALA A 58 -22.61 3.49 -13.56
C ALA A 58 -23.21 4.90 -13.46
N TYR A 59 -22.37 5.91 -13.24
CA TYR A 59 -22.76 7.33 -13.21
C TYR A 59 -23.40 7.79 -14.51
N GLN A 60 -22.86 7.36 -15.65
CA GLN A 60 -23.40 7.66 -16.98
C GLN A 60 -24.74 6.96 -17.26
N LEU A 61 -24.91 5.72 -16.79
CA LEU A 61 -26.16 4.97 -16.92
C LEU A 61 -27.32 5.59 -16.14
N GLU A 62 -27.02 6.30 -15.05
CA GLU A 62 -28.03 6.97 -14.21
C GLU A 62 -28.48 8.33 -14.79
N GLY A 63 -27.98 8.71 -15.98
CA GLY A 63 -28.41 9.90 -16.73
C GLY A 63 -27.51 11.12 -16.54
N ASN A 64 -26.39 11.01 -15.81
CA ASN A 64 -25.43 12.08 -15.65
C ASN A 64 -24.36 12.03 -16.75
N SER A 65 -24.17 13.13 -17.49
CA SER A 65 -23.53 13.01 -18.81
C SER A 65 -22.01 13.23 -18.81
N THR A 66 -21.42 13.82 -17.78
CA THR A 66 -19.98 14.13 -17.78
C THR A 66 -19.43 14.41 -16.39
N ILE A 67 -18.20 13.97 -16.16
CA ILE A 67 -17.35 14.40 -15.05
C ILE A 67 -16.24 15.30 -15.61
N THR A 68 -15.77 16.22 -14.80
CA THR A 68 -14.60 17.08 -15.06
C THR A 68 -13.38 16.58 -14.29
N SER A 69 -13.59 15.88 -13.18
CA SER A 69 -12.53 15.34 -12.33
C SER A 69 -12.95 14.02 -11.68
N ALA A 70 -11.96 13.25 -11.22
CA ALA A 70 -12.22 12.05 -10.42
C ALA A 70 -12.95 12.36 -9.10
N ASP A 71 -12.83 13.58 -8.57
CA ASP A 71 -13.51 14.00 -7.34
C ASP A 71 -15.03 14.21 -7.53
N ASP A 72 -15.50 14.34 -8.78
CA ASP A 72 -16.93 14.40 -9.06
C ASP A 72 -17.60 13.06 -8.71
N LEU A 73 -16.94 11.94 -9.02
CA LEU A 73 -17.40 10.60 -8.63
C LEU A 73 -17.35 10.39 -7.11
N LYS A 74 -16.39 11.00 -6.42
CA LYS A 74 -16.33 10.96 -4.96
C LYS A 74 -17.47 11.75 -4.33
N SER A 75 -17.72 12.95 -4.85
CA SER A 75 -18.77 13.85 -4.37
C SER A 75 -20.17 13.30 -4.65
N ALA A 76 -20.34 12.61 -5.76
CA ALA A 76 -21.57 11.89 -6.11
C ALA A 76 -21.76 10.57 -5.33
N GLY A 77 -20.79 10.16 -4.50
CA GLY A 77 -20.87 8.96 -3.66
C GLY A 77 -20.50 7.64 -4.35
N TYR A 78 -20.01 7.72 -5.60
CA TYR A 78 -19.58 6.57 -6.39
C TYR A 78 -18.18 6.07 -5.99
N LEU A 79 -17.33 6.96 -5.49
CA LEU A 79 -16.01 6.62 -4.94
C LEU A 79 -15.91 7.04 -3.47
N LYS A 80 -15.28 6.19 -2.64
CA LYS A 80 -14.97 6.53 -1.24
C LYS A 80 -13.70 7.38 -1.12
N SER A 81 -12.73 7.13 -1.98
CA SER A 81 -11.42 7.78 -1.99
C SER A 81 -10.95 7.89 -3.44
N THR A 82 -10.23 8.97 -3.73
CA THR A 82 -9.48 9.19 -4.97
C THR A 82 -7.99 8.94 -4.76
N GLU A 83 -7.59 8.43 -3.60
CA GLU A 83 -6.19 8.25 -3.21
C GLU A 83 -5.82 6.77 -3.07
N CYS A 84 -4.59 6.43 -3.43
CA CYS A 84 -3.97 5.13 -3.24
C CYS A 84 -2.52 5.29 -2.73
N ALA A 85 -1.78 4.18 -2.59
CA ALA A 85 -0.39 4.21 -2.10
C ALA A 85 -0.22 4.95 -0.76
N ASN A 86 -1.09 4.69 0.22
CA ASN A 86 -1.15 5.42 1.51
C ASN A 86 -1.30 6.95 1.39
N GLY A 87 -2.00 7.43 0.36
CA GLY A 87 -2.23 8.87 0.15
C GLY A 87 -1.13 9.59 -0.62
N THR A 88 -0.13 8.86 -1.14
CA THR A 88 0.96 9.44 -1.94
C THR A 88 0.61 9.57 -3.42
N MET A 89 -0.42 8.85 -3.89
CA MET A 89 -0.91 8.90 -5.26
C MET A 89 -2.40 9.25 -5.28
N GLN A 90 -2.80 10.00 -6.30
CA GLN A 90 -4.18 10.43 -6.54
C GLN A 90 -4.64 10.05 -7.93
N LEU A 91 -5.91 9.69 -8.03
CA LEU A 91 -6.61 9.37 -9.27
C LEU A 91 -6.87 10.66 -10.06
N VAL A 92 -6.45 10.65 -11.33
CA VAL A 92 -6.62 11.76 -12.28
C VAL A 92 -7.51 11.28 -13.42
N TYR A 93 -8.47 12.11 -13.82
CA TYR A 93 -9.35 11.85 -14.95
C TYR A 93 -8.87 12.61 -16.18
N THR A 94 -8.60 11.90 -17.28
CA THR A 94 -8.15 12.49 -18.55
C THR A 94 -9.10 12.03 -19.68
N PRO A 95 -10.06 12.86 -20.10
CA PRO A 95 -11.07 12.47 -21.09
C PRO A 95 -10.49 12.16 -22.48
N ASP A 96 -9.35 12.78 -22.83
CA ASP A 96 -8.68 12.64 -24.13
C ASP A 96 -7.47 11.68 -24.09
N GLY A 97 -7.27 10.96 -22.98
CA GLY A 97 -6.15 10.05 -22.78
C GLY A 97 -6.38 8.66 -23.39
N GLU A 98 -5.31 7.88 -23.56
CA GLU A 98 -5.41 6.45 -23.90
C GLU A 98 -6.16 5.65 -22.81
N ALA A 99 -6.05 6.11 -21.56
CA ALA A 99 -6.83 5.63 -20.43
C ALA A 99 -7.58 6.81 -19.80
N LEU A 100 -8.85 6.60 -19.44
CA LEU A 100 -9.70 7.63 -18.84
C LEU A 100 -9.26 8.01 -17.43
N PHE A 101 -8.69 7.05 -16.69
CA PHE A 101 -8.19 7.25 -15.34
C PHE A 101 -6.73 6.78 -15.23
N SER A 102 -5.92 7.57 -14.54
CA SER A 102 -4.54 7.27 -14.17
C SER A 102 -4.28 7.65 -12.72
N THR A 103 -3.18 7.17 -12.14
CA THR A 103 -2.74 7.60 -10.80
C THR A 103 -1.44 8.37 -10.90
N GLU A 104 -1.42 9.57 -10.33
CA GLU A 104 -0.26 10.46 -10.31
C GLU A 104 0.17 10.77 -8.87
N PRO A 105 1.45 11.13 -8.63
CA PRO A 105 1.89 11.58 -7.32
C PRO A 105 1.07 12.77 -6.84
N LYS A 106 0.55 12.68 -5.62
CA LYS A 106 -0.18 13.77 -4.98
C LYS A 106 0.82 14.87 -4.62
N THR A 107 0.64 16.06 -5.20
CA THR A 107 1.44 17.26 -4.93
C THR A 107 1.08 17.94 -3.62
#